data_AF-A0A0U1NPT2-F1
#
_entry.id   AF-A0A0U1NPT2-F1
#
_cell.length_a   1.000
_cell.length_b   1.000
_cell.length_c   1.000
_cell.angle_alpha   90.00
_cell.angle_beta   90.00
_cell.angle_gamma   90.00
#
_symmetry.space_group_name_H-M   'P 1'
#
loop_
_entity.id
_entity.type
_entity.pdbx_description
1 polymer ?
#
loop_
_entity_poly.entity_id
_entity_poly.type
_entity_poly.pdbx_seq_one_letter_code
_entity_poly.pdbx_strand_id
1 'polypeptide(L)' 'MGQSDLRRLLITGATVCIRWARWKGVKPDGWLGRLLERKKGTLAAVALANKMARILWAMVTKKQDYRGGLVEYA' A
#
# COMPACT_ATOMS: atom_id res chain seq x y z
N MET A 1 -20.30 7.47 -7.42
CA MET A 1 -19.30 6.41 -7.71
C MET A 1 -17.92 7.04 -7.66
N GLY A 2 -16.92 6.39 -7.02
CA GLY A 2 -15.55 6.92 -6.94
C GLY A 2 -14.80 6.85 -8.27
N GLN A 3 -13.71 7.59 -8.41
CA GLN A 3 -12.95 7.68 -9.67
C GLN A 3 -12.19 6.38 -9.96
N SER A 4 -12.60 5.67 -11.02
CA SER A 4 -12.08 4.35 -11.41
C SER A 4 -10.58 4.35 -11.69
N ASP A 5 -10.08 5.41 -12.33
CA ASP A 5 -8.68 5.53 -12.71
C ASP A 5 -7.77 5.66 -11.49
N LEU A 6 -8.19 6.46 -10.49
CA LEU A 6 -7.44 6.62 -9.26
C LEU A 6 -7.29 5.28 -8.52
N ARG A 7 -8.37 4.50 -8.44
CA ARG A 7 -8.31 3.15 -7.86
C ARG A 7 -7.37 2.24 -8.62
N ARG A 8 -7.39 2.28 -9.96
CA ARG A 8 -6.49 1.49 -10.80
C ARG A 8 -5.03 1.86 -10.57
N LEU A 9 -4.71 3.15 -10.50
CA LEU A 9 -3.37 3.65 -10.20
C LEU A 9 -2.88 3.20 -8.82
N LEU A 10 -3.75 3.29 -7.80
CA LEU A 10 -3.40 2.85 -6.45
C LEU A 10 -3.13 1.34 -6.36
N ILE A 11 -3.92 0.52 -7.06
CA ILE A 11 -3.69 -0.93 -7.11
C ILE A 11 -2.39 -1.26 -7.85
N THR A 12 -2.11 -0.59 -8.97
CA THR A 12 -0.86 -0.76 -9.71
C THR A 12 0.34 -0.38 -8.85
N GLY A 13 0.29 0.78 -8.16
CA GLY A 13 1.34 1.22 -7.24
C GLY A 13 1.57 0.23 -6.09
N ALA A 14 0.49 -0.23 -5.45
CA ALA A 14 0.56 -1.24 -4.40
C ALA A 14 1.19 -2.56 -4.89
N THR A 15 0.89 -2.98 -6.12
CA THR A 15 1.48 -4.18 -6.72
C THR A 15 2.99 -4.04 -6.91
N VAL A 16 3.46 -2.87 -7.36
CA VAL A 16 4.89 -2.58 -7.49
C VAL A 16 5.58 -2.57 -6.12
N CYS A 17 4.97 -1.96 -5.10
CA CYS A 17 5.51 -1.96 -3.73
C CYS A 17 5.65 -3.38 -3.18
N ILE A 18 4.64 -4.25 -3.37
CA ILE A 18 4.71 -5.65 -2.94
C ILE A 18 5.81 -6.41 -3.68
N ARG A 19 5.95 -6.20 -5.00
CA ARG A 19 7.02 -6.82 -5.79
C ARG A 19 8.39 -6.41 -5.28
N TRP A 20 8.57 -5.13 -4.99
CA TRP A 20 9.83 -4.61 -4.47
C TRP A 20 10.14 -5.10 -3.05
N ALA A 21 9.13 -5.13 -2.17
CA ALA A 21 9.25 -5.68 -0.82
C ALA A 21 9.66 -7.16 -0.84
N ARG A 22 9.07 -7.96 -1.75
CA ARG A 22 9.48 -9.37 -1.96
C ARG A 22 10.93 -9.49 -2.44
N TRP A 23 11.37 -8.59 -3.32
CA TRP A 23 12.73 -8.61 -3.84
C TRP A 23 13.77 -8.21 -2.79
N LYS A 24 13.46 -7.23 -1.93
CA LYS A 24 14.35 -6.80 -0.84
C LYS A 24 14.33 -7.70 0.41
N GLY A 25 13.36 -8.61 0.49
CA GLY A 25 13.06 -9.37 1.70
C GLY A 25 12.02 -8.63 2.53
N VAL A 26 10.83 -9.23 2.65
CA VAL A 26 9.73 -8.66 3.44
C VAL A 26 10.02 -8.97 4.91
N LYS A 27 10.05 -7.97 5.80
CA LYS A 27 9.96 -8.21 7.26
C LYS A 27 8.69 -9.01 7.58
N PRO A 28 8.80 -10.27 8.04
CA PRO A 28 7.65 -11.11 8.35
C PRO A 28 6.80 -10.53 9.49
N ASP A 29 7.44 -9.87 10.44
CA ASP A 29 6.89 -9.12 11.56
C ASP A 29 6.31 -7.74 11.18
N GLY A 30 6.47 -7.31 9.92
CA GLY A 30 5.79 -6.15 9.37
C GLY A 30 4.30 -6.40 9.07
N TRP A 31 3.49 -5.35 9.03
CA TRP A 31 2.06 -5.47 8.67
C TRP A 31 1.85 -6.13 7.30
N LEU A 32 2.68 -5.77 6.31
CA LEU A 32 2.61 -6.34 4.96
C LEU A 32 3.09 -7.80 4.93
N GLY A 33 4.12 -8.15 5.71
CA GLY A 33 4.60 -9.53 5.86
C GLY A 33 3.51 -10.45 6.37
N ARG A 34 2.94 -10.15 7.54
CA ARG A 34 1.80 -10.89 8.10
C ARG A 34 0.60 -10.99 7.16
N LEU A 35 0.36 -9.97 6.35
CA LEU A 35 -0.74 -9.99 5.38
C LEU A 35 -0.44 -10.92 4.21
N LEU A 36 0.79 -10.91 3.70
CA LEU A 36 1.24 -11.78 2.61
C LEU A 36 1.36 -13.25 3.03
N GLU A 37 1.61 -13.53 4.31
CA GLU A 37 1.56 -14.89 4.86
C GLU A 37 0.14 -15.48 4.84
N ARG A 38 -0.88 -14.65 5.10
CA ARG A 38 -2.28 -15.11 5.25
C ARG A 38 -3.09 -15.04 3.96
N LYS A 39 -2.70 -14.19 3.01
CA LYS A 39 -3.53 -13.84 1.83
C LYS A 39 -2.71 -13.86 0.54
N LYS A 40 -3.38 -14.19 -0.56
CA LYS A 40 -2.82 -14.08 -1.92
C LYS A 40 -2.37 -12.63 -2.20
N GLY A 41 -1.31 -12.49 -2.98
CA GLY A 41 -0.69 -11.18 -3.27
C GLY A 41 -1.64 -10.15 -3.90
N THR A 42 -2.63 -10.58 -4.67
CA THR A 42 -3.66 -9.70 -5.24
C THR A 42 -4.55 -9.06 -4.17
N LEU A 43 -4.93 -9.81 -3.14
CA LEU A 43 -5.70 -9.27 -2.00
C LEU A 43 -4.86 -8.34 -1.15
N ALA A 44 -3.58 -8.67 -0.96
CA ALA A 44 -2.64 -7.80 -0.28
C ALA A 44 -2.45 -6.46 -1.02
N ALA A 45 -2.40 -6.48 -2.36
CA ALA A 45 -2.32 -5.27 -3.17
C ALA A 45 -3.55 -4.38 -3.00
N VAL A 46 -4.76 -4.95 -2.98
CA VAL A 46 -5.99 -4.19 -2.74
C VAL A 46 -6.01 -3.57 -1.34
N ALA A 47 -5.62 -4.33 -0.32
CA ALA A 47 -5.55 -3.83 1.05
C ALA A 47 -4.51 -2.70 1.19
N LEU A 48 -3.35 -2.84 0.57
CA LEU A 48 -2.30 -1.81 0.55
C LEU A 48 -2.78 -0.56 -0.20
N ALA A 49 -3.45 -0.72 -1.34
CA ALA A 49 -4.05 0.40 -2.09
C ALA A 49 -5.07 1.16 -1.23
N ASN A 50 -5.92 0.45 -0.47
CA ASN A 50 -6.87 1.10 0.45
C ASN A 50 -6.15 1.85 1.58
N LYS A 51 -5.04 1.29 2.09
CA LYS A 51 -4.20 1.99 3.07
C LYS A 51 -3.60 3.28 2.51
N MET A 52 -3.05 3.23 1.30
CA MET A 52 -2.52 4.41 0.59
C MET A 52 -3.61 5.46 0.38
N ALA A 53 -4.82 5.05 -0.03
CA ALA A 53 -5.96 5.95 -0.20
C ALA A 53 -6.32 6.69 1.09
N ARG A 54 -6.36 5.99 2.23
CA ARG A 54 -6.64 6.61 3.54
C ARG A 54 -5.57 7.62 3.95
N ILE A 55 -4.31 7.35 3.63
CA ILE A 55 -3.21 8.27 3.94
C ILE A 55 -3.28 9.50 3.05
N LEU A 56 -3.49 9.33 1.75
CA LEU A 56 -3.73 10.43 0.82
C LEU A 56 -4.92 11.29 1.28
N TRP A 57 -6.01 10.66 1.68
CA TRP A 57 -7.17 11.38 2.21
C TRP A 57 -6.82 12.17 3.47
N ALA A 58 -6.12 11.57 4.43
CA ALA A 58 -5.68 12.27 5.64
C ALA A 58 -4.73 13.44 5.33
N MET A 59 -3.83 13.28 4.36
CA MET A 59 -2.93 14.34 3.91
C MET A 59 -3.68 15.50 3.27
N VAL A 60 -4.58 15.21 2.32
CA VAL A 60 -5.37 16.22 1.61
C VAL A 60 -6.30 16.97 2.55
N THR A 61 -6.99 16.25 3.45
CA THR A 61 -7.93 16.86 4.41
C THR A 61 -7.22 17.70 5.47
N LYS A 62 -6.03 17.30 5.91
CA LYS A 62 -5.26 18.04 6.91
C LYS A 62 -4.26 19.03 6.31
N LYS A 63 -4.18 19.13 4.97
CA LYS A 63 -3.15 19.90 4.23
C LYS A 63 -1.73 19.62 4.74
N GLN A 64 -1.43 18.33 4.92
CA GLN A 64 -0.13 17.87 5.41
C GLN A 64 0.67 17.24 4.28
N ASP A 65 1.97 17.54 4.26
CA ASP A 65 2.91 16.93 3.33
C ASP A 65 3.19 15.47 3.66
N TYR A 66 3.69 14.76 2.65
CA TYR A 66 4.10 13.37 2.79
C TYR A 66 5.33 13.26 3.69
N ARG A 67 5.25 12.43 4.74
CA ARG A 67 6.33 12.25 5.73
C ARG A 67 7.07 10.91 5.64
N GLY A 68 7.03 10.23 4.50
CA GLY A 68 7.92 9.08 4.24
C GLY A 68 7.54 7.74 4.90
N GLY A 69 6.69 7.71 5.94
CA GLY A 69 6.39 6.48 6.70
C GLY A 69 5.64 5.37 5.95
N LEU A 70 5.27 5.58 4.68
CA LEU A 70 4.57 4.60 3.85
C LEU A 70 5.50 3.56 3.21
N VAL A 71 6.81 3.80 3.22
CA VAL A 71 7.83 2.91 2.62
C VAL A 71 8.54 2.04 3.67
N GLU A 72 8.16 2.11 4.95
CA GLU A 72 8.60 1.14 5.97
C GLU A 72 7.91 -0.24 5.80
N TYR A 73 7.88 -0.75 4.57
CA TYR A 73 7.51 -2.12 4.24
C TYR A 73 8.66 -2.82 3.50
N ALA A 74 9.84 -2.77 4.11
CA ALA A 74 10.90 -3.75 3.97
C ALA A 74 11.40 -4.05 5.38
#